data_AF-A0A401UHN2-F1
#
_entry.id   AF-A0A401UHN2-F1
#
_cell.length_a   1.000
_cell.length_b   1.000
_cell.length_c   1.000
_cell.angle_alpha   90.00
_cell.angle_beta   90.00
_cell.angle_gamma   90.00
#
_symmetry.space_group_name_H-M   'P 1'
#
loop_
_entity.id
_entity.type
_entity.pdbx_description
1 polymer ?
#
loop_
_entity_poly.entity_id
_entity_poly.type
_entity_poly.pdbx_seq_one_letter_code
_entity_poly.pdbx_strand_id
1 'polypeptide(L)' 'MGAVQTKDADIIEAKLLQMKQIAEQAKQVNITSEELEALNAKLNNLATKVKGLDSESRRIEDGKILE' A
#
# COMPACT_ATOMS: atom_id res chain seq x y z
N MET A 1 12.12 5.56 23.88
CA MET A 1 10.92 5.07 23.15
C MET A 1 11.04 5.56 21.71
N GLY A 2 11.20 4.68 20.71
CA GLY A 2 11.38 5.17 19.33
C GLY A 2 11.58 4.11 18.24
N ALA A 3 11.03 2.90 18.41
CA ALA A 3 11.26 1.81 17.45
C ALA A 3 9.98 1.15 16.88
N VAL A 4 8.80 1.71 17.17
CA VAL A 4 7.52 1.11 16.74
C VAL A 4 6.93 1.79 15.48
N GLN A 5 7.17 3.08 15.24
CA GLN A 5 6.60 3.80 14.09
C GLN A 5 7.31 3.54 12.74
N THR A 6 8.53 3.00 12.74
CA THR A 6 9.31 2.85 11.49
C THR A 6 8.81 1.70 10.61
N LYS A 7 8.42 0.57 11.21
CA LYS A 7 8.07 -0.65 10.46
C LYS A 7 6.84 -0.50 9.57
N ASP A 8 5.79 0.19 10.01
CA ASP A 8 4.59 0.38 9.21
C ASP A 8 4.81 1.36 8.06
N ALA A 9 5.61 2.40 8.28
CA ALA A 9 6.01 3.35 7.24
C ALA A 9 6.84 2.66 6.15
N ASP A 10 7.82 1.84 6.53
CA ASP A 10 8.61 1.01 5.59
C ASP A 10 7.71 0.07 4.76
N ILE A 11 6.71 -0.55 5.39
CA ILE A 11 5.76 -1.45 4.70
C ILE A 11 4.85 -0.67 3.75
N ILE A 12 4.38 0.52 4.13
CA ILE A 12 3.57 1.39 3.27
C ILE A 12 4.40 1.84 2.07
N GLU A 13 5.64 2.29 2.28
CA GLU A 13 6.55 2.71 1.22
C GLU A 13 6.80 1.57 0.21
N ALA A 14 7.08 0.36 0.70
CA ALA A 14 7.28 -0.81 -0.15
C ALA A 14 6.02 -1.11 -1.00
N LYS A 15 4.82 -1.00 -0.42
CA LYS A 15 3.56 -1.22 -1.15
C LYS A 15 3.31 -0.13 -2.20
N LEU A 16 3.61 1.13 -1.89
CA LEU A 16 3.50 2.23 -2.84
C LEU A 16 4.47 2.06 -4.01
N LEU A 17 5.69 1.58 -3.75
CA LEU A 17 6.65 1.25 -4.81
C LEU A 17 6.12 0.13 -5.71
N GLN A 18 5.52 -0.92 -5.14
CA GLN A 18 4.87 -1.98 -5.92
C GLN A 18 3.71 -1.46 -6.77
N MET A 19 2.87 -0.56 -6.25
CA MET A 19 1.79 0.07 -7.02
C MET A 19 2.34 0.88 -8.20
N LYS A 20 3.44 1.60 -8.01
CA LYS A 20 4.14 2.31 -9.09
C LYS A 20 4.64 1.33 -10.17
N GLN A 21 5.26 0.22 -9.77
CA GLN A 21 5.74 -0.78 -10.73
C GLN A 21 4.59 -1.40 -11.55
N ILE A 22 3.46 -1.71 -10.91
CA ILE A 22 2.27 -2.21 -11.60
C ILE A 22 1.75 -1.17 -12.61
N ALA A 23 1.71 0.10 -12.23
CA ALA A 23 1.30 1.18 -13.14
C ALA A 23 2.25 1.32 -14.34
N GLU A 24 3.55 1.12 -14.16
CA GLU A 24 4.51 1.10 -15.27
C GLU A 24 4.34 -0.14 -16.16
N GLN A 25 4.05 -1.31 -15.58
CA GLN A 25 3.76 -2.53 -16.35
C GLN A 25 2.48 -2.38 -17.19
N ALA A 26 1.46 -1.70 -16.65
CA ALA A 26 0.21 -1.45 -17.37
C ALA A 26 0.38 -0.51 -18.58
N LYS A 27 1.47 0.27 -18.66
CA LYS A 27 1.79 1.13 -19.81
C LYS A 27 2.42 0.37 -20.98
N GLN A 28 2.73 -0.92 -20.82
CA GLN A 28 3.32 -1.70 -21.90
C GLN A 28 2.34 -1.87 -23.06
N VAL A 29 2.84 -1.60 -24.27
CA VAL A 29 2.04 -1.54 -25.52
C VAL A 29 1.33 -2.86 -25.86
N ASN A 30 1.78 -3.99 -25.30
CA ASN A 30 1.28 -5.34 -25.61
C ASN A 30 0.49 -6.00 -24.47
N ILE A 31 0.00 -5.24 -23.50
CA ILE A 31 -0.81 -5.83 -22.42
C ILE A 31 -2.21 -6.18 -22.93
N THR A 32 -2.70 -7.38 -22.58
CA THR A 32 -4.06 -7.79 -22.92
C THR A 32 -5.06 -7.19 -21.92
N SER A 33 -6.35 -7.19 -22.27
CA SER A 33 -7.41 -6.76 -21.34
C SER A 33 -7.42 -7.60 -20.07
N GLU A 34 -7.23 -8.91 -20.18
CA GLU A 34 -7.21 -9.84 -19.04
C GLU A 34 -6.01 -9.57 -18.11
N GLU A 35 -4.83 -9.32 -18.69
CA GLU A 35 -3.64 -8.93 -17.93
C GLU A 35 -3.84 -7.57 -17.25
N LEU A 36 -4.49 -6.61 -17.93
CA LEU A 36 -4.81 -5.29 -17.37
C LEU A 36 -5.82 -5.41 -16.22
N GLU A 37 -6.83 -6.27 -16.31
CA GLU A 37 -7.77 -6.58 -15.23
C GLU A 37 -7.05 -7.22 -14.03
N ALA A 38 -6.13 -8.14 -14.28
CA ALA A 38 -5.32 -8.75 -13.22
C ALA A 38 -4.41 -7.72 -12.52
N LEU A 39 -3.80 -6.79 -13.27
CA LEU A 39 -3.02 -5.69 -12.70
C LEU A 39 -3.91 -4.74 -11.89
N ASN A 40 -5.11 -4.40 -12.37
CA ASN A 40 -6.07 -3.58 -11.63
C ASN A 40 -6.52 -4.24 -10.33
N ALA A 41 -6.81 -5.55 -10.34
CA ALA A 41 -7.16 -6.29 -9.14
C ALA A 41 -6.02 -6.27 -8.09
N LYS A 42 -4.78 -6.45 -8.53
CA LYS A 42 -3.58 -6.33 -7.66
C LYS A 42 -3.45 -4.92 -7.08
N LEU A 43 -3.66 -3.88 -7.89
CA LEU A 43 -3.56 -2.48 -7.47
C LEU A 43 -4.64 -2.12 -6.44
N ASN A 44 -5.88 -2.57 -6.64
CA ASN A 44 -6.98 -2.41 -5.67
C ASN A 44 -6.69 -3.13 -4.34
N ASN A 45 -6.10 -4.32 -4.38
CA ASN A 45 -5.72 -5.05 -3.17
C ASN A 45 -4.63 -4.30 -2.38
N LEU A 46 -3.61 -3.78 -3.06
CA LEU A 46 -2.56 -2.97 -2.45
C LEU A 46 -3.12 -1.68 -1.84
N ALA A 47 -4.00 -0.98 -2.56
CA ALA A 47 -4.65 0.23 -2.06
C ALA A 47 -5.44 -0.02 -0.76
N THR A 48 -6.17 -1.14 -0.69
CA THR A 48 -6.92 -1.53 0.51
C THR A 48 -5.99 -1.78 1.69
N LYS A 49 -4.87 -2.48 1.46
CA LYS A 49 -3.86 -2.77 2.49
C LYS A 49 -3.18 -1.51 3.01
N VAL A 50 -2.81 -0.58 2.12
CA VAL A 50 -2.22 0.70 2.51
C VAL A 50 -3.19 1.51 3.37
N LYS A 51 -4.45 1.62 2.98
CA LYS A 51 -5.48 2.31 3.78
C LYS A 51 -5.69 1.68 5.15
N GLY A 52 -5.63 0.35 5.24
CA GLY A 52 -5.73 -0.39 6.50
C GLY A 52 -4.58 -0.03 7.45
N LEU A 53 -3.34 -0.12 6.97
CA LEU A 53 -2.13 0.21 7.74
C LEU A 53 -2.09 1.67 8.17
N ASP A 54 -2.43 2.58 7.26
CA ASP A 54 -2.48 4.02 7.51
C ASP A 54 -3.57 4.38 8.54
N SER A 55 -4.71 3.68 8.52
CA SER A 55 -5.77 3.86 9.54
C SER A 55 -5.38 3.25 10.88
N GLU A 56 -4.71 2.10 10.90
CA GLU A 56 -4.19 1.48 12.12
C GLU A 56 -3.12 2.35 12.78
N SER A 57 -2.18 2.86 11.98
CA SER A 57 -1.12 3.77 12.43
C SER A 57 -1.70 5.05 13.04
N ARG A 58 -2.69 5.68 12.37
CA ARG A 58 -3.40 6.84 12.95
C ARG A 58 -4.11 6.51 14.26
N ARG A 59 -4.73 5.34 14.40
CA ARG A 59 -5.39 4.95 15.67
C ARG A 59 -4.39 4.76 16.80
N ILE A 60 -3.19 4.30 16.50
CA ILE A 60 -2.09 4.15 17.47
C ILE A 60 -1.51 5.53 17.84
N GLU A 61 -1.46 6.47 16.90
CA GLU A 61 -0.91 7.83 17.13
C GLU A 61 -1.90 8.76 17.85
N ASP A 62 -3.18 8.74 17.48
CA ASP A 62 -4.27 9.47 18.15
C ASP A 62 -4.61 8.84 19.51
N GLY A 63 -4.42 7.52 19.61
CA GLY A 63 -4.34 6.78 20.85
C GLY A 63 -3.02 7.00 21.56
N LYS A 64 -2.78 8.24 22.06
CA LYS A 64 -2.17 8.33 23.40
C LYS A 64 -2.95 7.33 24.25
N ILE A 65 -2.25 6.29 24.69
CA ILE A 65 -2.67 5.43 25.79
C ILE A 65 -3.21 6.40 26.85
N LEU A 66 -4.54 6.44 26.98
CA LEU A 66 -5.22 7.05 28.10
C LEU A 66 -5.02 6.07 29.26
N GLU A 67 -3.79 6.01 29.78
CA GLU A 67 -3.47 5.58 31.15
C GLU A 67 -2.56 6.63 31.77
#